data_AF-A0A945FEF0-F1
#
_entry.id   AF-A0A945FEF0-F1
#
_cell.length_a   1.000
_cell.length_b   1.000
_cell.length_c   1.000
_cell.angle_alpha   90.00
_cell.angle_beta   90.00
_cell.angle_gamma   90.00
#
_symmetry.space_group_name_H-M   'P 1'
#
loop_
_entity.id
_entity.type
_entity.pdbx_description
1 polymer ?
#
loop_
_entity_poly.entity_id
_entity_poly.type
_entity_poly.pdbx_seq_one_letter_code
_entity_poly.pdbx_strand_id
1 'polypeptide(L)'
;MSTQTLNVELDYDPQAKQASDAAGKPGGYIGSGVGTATGDINGSIAWDLYEDQSPEKCDASFVGVITTPTGDEINFQTRGMLLAPTPAEPAIFRTNSEIVIVANQQFPSDLKGDWIGTFDASTYHHSYVVNVQ
;
A
#
# COMPACT_ATOMS: atom_id res chain seq x y z
N MET A 1 -11.39 10.85 17.77
CA MET A 1 -10.13 10.77 17.00
C MET A 1 -10.43 11.39 15.64
N SER A 2 -9.54 12.22 15.12
CA SER A 2 -9.69 12.86 13.80
C SER A 2 -9.16 11.94 12.72
N THR A 3 -9.96 11.70 11.69
CA THR A 3 -9.51 10.98 10.49
C THR A 3 -8.30 11.70 9.89
N GLN A 4 -7.24 10.94 9.60
CA GLN A 4 -6.11 11.36 8.78
C GLN A 4 -6.36 10.90 7.35
N THR A 5 -6.14 11.78 6.38
CA THR A 5 -6.27 11.47 4.95
C THR A 5 -4.92 11.64 4.24
N LEU A 6 -4.56 10.65 3.42
CA LEU A 6 -3.37 10.66 2.59
C LEU A 6 -3.73 10.29 1.16
N ASN A 7 -3.06 10.91 0.19
CA ASN A 7 -2.94 10.37 -1.16
C ASN A 7 -1.60 9.64 -1.26
N VAL A 8 -1.63 8.44 -1.80
CA VAL A 8 -0.47 7.57 -1.95
C VAL A 8 -0.30 7.20 -3.41
N GLU A 9 0.87 7.50 -3.95
CA GLU A 9 1.28 7.14 -5.30
C GLU A 9 2.46 6.16 -5.20
N LEU A 10 2.35 4.99 -5.83
CA LEU A 10 3.37 3.94 -5.80
C LEU A 10 3.78 3.57 -7.22
N ASP A 11 5.06 3.29 -7.41
CA ASP A 11 5.63 2.79 -8.65
C ASP A 11 6.37 1.48 -8.37
N TYR A 12 6.03 0.44 -9.13
CA TYR A 12 6.79 -0.80 -9.10
C TYR A 12 8.21 -0.56 -9.63
N ASP A 13 9.20 -1.09 -8.93
CA ASP A 13 10.59 -1.05 -9.37
C ASP A 13 11.17 -2.47 -9.33
N PRO A 14 11.47 -3.08 -10.50
CA PRO A 14 12.04 -4.43 -10.55
C PRO A 14 13.45 -4.53 -9.95
N GLN A 15 14.11 -3.40 -9.67
CA GLN A 15 15.42 -3.33 -9.00
C GLN A 15 15.31 -2.96 -7.53
N ALA A 16 14.12 -2.59 -7.04
CA ALA A 16 13.93 -2.30 -5.64
C ALA A 16 14.24 -3.55 -4.80
N LYS A 17 14.83 -3.31 -3.64
CA LYS A 17 15.02 -4.35 -2.63
C LYS A 17 13.75 -4.45 -1.82
N GLN A 18 13.48 -5.66 -1.36
CA GLN A 18 12.42 -5.93 -0.42
C GLN A 18 12.54 -4.99 0.80
N ALA A 19 11.48 -4.25 1.09
CA ALA A 19 11.41 -3.24 2.14
C ALA A 19 11.11 -3.81 3.54
N SER A 20 10.57 -5.03 3.60
CA SER A 20 10.11 -5.69 4.83
C SER A 20 10.61 -7.15 4.93
N ASP A 21 10.56 -7.71 6.14
CA ASP A 21 10.74 -9.15 6.34
C ASP A 21 9.46 -9.89 5.88
N ALA A 22 9.62 -10.98 5.12
CA ALA A 22 8.51 -11.79 4.58
C ALA A 22 7.73 -12.56 5.66
N ALA A 23 8.25 -12.65 6.89
CA ALA A 23 7.64 -13.43 7.95
C ALA A 23 6.21 -12.95 8.31
N GLY A 24 5.24 -13.86 8.25
CA GLY A 24 3.86 -13.64 8.70
C GLY A 24 2.94 -12.90 7.71
N LYS A 25 3.37 -12.68 6.46
CA LYS A 25 2.56 -12.06 5.41
C LYS A 25 1.72 -13.11 4.66
N PRO A 26 0.44 -12.84 4.36
CA PRO A 26 -0.38 -13.75 3.56
C PRO A 26 0.05 -13.69 2.08
N GLY A 27 0.13 -14.85 1.43
CA GLY A 27 0.52 -14.96 0.02
C GLY A 27 2.03 -15.08 -0.23
N GLY A 28 2.40 -15.12 -1.50
CA GLY A 28 3.80 -15.11 -1.96
C GLY A 28 4.27 -13.69 -2.25
N TYR A 29 5.56 -13.42 -2.05
CA TYR A 29 6.17 -12.16 -2.45
C TYR A 29 6.13 -12.01 -3.98
N ILE A 30 5.60 -10.88 -4.45
CA ILE A 30 5.44 -10.57 -5.88
C ILE A 30 6.47 -9.53 -6.34
N GLY A 31 6.75 -8.55 -5.50
CA GLY A 31 7.63 -7.46 -5.88
C GLY A 31 7.64 -6.31 -4.89
N SER A 32 8.41 -5.28 -5.24
CA SER A 32 8.62 -4.11 -4.41
C SER A 32 8.68 -2.85 -5.27
N GLY A 33 8.63 -1.70 -4.61
CA GLY A 33 8.74 -0.43 -5.30
C GLY A 33 8.96 0.74 -4.37
N VAL A 34 8.80 1.92 -4.96
CA VAL A 34 8.91 3.20 -4.26
C VAL A 34 7.62 3.98 -4.42
N GLY A 35 7.49 5.09 -3.72
CA GLY A 35 6.32 5.95 -3.85
C GLY A 35 6.38 7.19 -2.98
N THR A 36 5.24 7.85 -2.86
CA THR A 36 5.07 9.04 -2.02
C THR A 36 3.73 9.00 -1.30
N ALA A 37 3.72 9.50 -0.06
CA ALA A 37 2.53 9.85 0.68
C ALA A 37 2.43 11.38 0.77
N THR A 38 1.24 11.92 0.53
CA THR A 38 0.94 13.35 0.71
C THR A 38 -0.36 13.55 1.48
N GLY A 39 -0.45 14.57 2.33
CA GLY A 39 -1.63 14.85 3.15
C GLY A 39 -1.28 15.09 4.61
N ASP A 40 -2.01 14.45 5.53
CA ASP A 40 -1.72 14.56 6.97
C ASP A 40 -0.40 13.88 7.38
N ILE A 41 -0.01 12.84 6.63
CA ILE A 41 1.31 12.23 6.70
C ILE A 41 1.97 12.40 5.33
N ASN A 42 3.17 12.95 5.32
CA ASN A 42 3.95 13.21 4.10
C ASN A 42 5.27 12.46 4.18
N GLY A 43 5.71 11.87 3.06
CA GLY A 43 7.00 11.18 3.01
C GLY A 43 7.21 10.38 1.73
N SER A 44 8.41 9.82 1.58
CA SER A 44 8.71 8.82 0.56
C SER A 44 8.36 7.43 1.07
N ILE A 45 7.93 6.55 0.18
CA ILE A 45 7.53 5.18 0.49
C ILE A 45 8.53 4.19 -0.11
N ALA A 46 8.89 3.17 0.67
CA ALA A 46 9.37 1.90 0.17
C ALA A 46 8.34 0.83 0.53
N TRP A 47 8.01 -0.06 -0.41
CA TRP A 47 6.93 -1.03 -0.24
C TRP A 47 7.23 -2.38 -0.89
N ASP A 48 6.59 -3.41 -0.35
CA ASP A 48 6.51 -4.77 -0.86
C ASP A 48 5.05 -5.16 -1.10
N LEU A 49 4.83 -6.00 -2.10
CA LEU A 49 3.54 -6.61 -2.41
C LEU A 49 3.62 -8.12 -2.24
N TYR A 50 2.66 -8.65 -1.49
CA TYR A 50 2.41 -10.07 -1.32
C TYR A 50 1.02 -10.39 -1.84
N GLU A 51 0.89 -11.49 -2.58
CA GLU A 51 -0.39 -11.91 -3.16
C GLU A 51 -0.63 -13.41 -3.00
N ASP A 52 -1.89 -13.77 -2.73
CA ASP A 52 -2.43 -15.10 -2.97
C ASP A 52 -3.27 -15.06 -4.25
N GLN A 53 -2.63 -15.43 -5.36
CA GLN A 53 -3.20 -15.32 -6.69
C GLN A 53 -4.12 -16.51 -6.98
N SER A 54 -5.42 -16.24 -7.15
CA SER A 54 -6.38 -17.20 -7.68
C SER A 54 -7.05 -16.67 -8.95
N PRO A 55 -7.66 -17.53 -9.79
CA PRO A 55 -8.31 -17.10 -11.03
C PRO A 55 -9.47 -16.12 -10.85
N GLU A 56 -10.12 -16.11 -9.68
CA GLU A 56 -11.33 -15.32 -9.41
C GLU A 56 -11.05 -14.09 -8.53
N LYS A 57 -10.01 -14.16 -7.70
CA LYS A 57 -9.60 -13.08 -6.80
C LYS A 57 -8.11 -13.12 -6.51
N CYS A 58 -7.52 -11.94 -6.37
CA CYS A 58 -6.17 -11.78 -5.86
C CYS A 58 -6.26 -11.14 -4.47
N ASP A 59 -6.02 -11.93 -3.42
CA ASP A 59 -5.88 -11.37 -2.08
C ASP A 59 -4.48 -10.74 -1.98
N ALA A 60 -4.41 -9.45 -1.66
CA ALA A 60 -3.17 -8.70 -1.69
C ALA A 60 -2.88 -7.97 -0.40
N SER A 61 -1.60 -7.80 -0.13
CA SER A 61 -1.08 -7.09 1.03
C SER A 61 0.13 -6.25 0.64
N PHE A 62 0.00 -4.94 0.80
CA PHE A 62 1.15 -4.05 0.76
C PHE A 62 1.75 -3.96 2.15
N VAL A 63 3.08 -4.00 2.24
CA VAL A 63 3.81 -3.77 3.48
C VAL A 63 4.89 -2.75 3.17
N GLY A 64 4.98 -1.69 3.95
CA GLY A 64 5.95 -0.66 3.63
C GLY A 64 6.25 0.29 4.77
N VAL A 65 7.12 1.24 4.44
CA VAL A 65 7.60 2.27 5.34
C VAL A 65 7.45 3.61 4.65
N ILE A 66 6.79 4.56 5.31
CA ILE A 66 6.83 5.97 4.95
C ILE A 66 7.98 6.61 5.74
N THR A 67 8.94 7.22 5.03
CA THR A 67 9.99 8.04 5.64
C THR A 67 9.59 9.51 5.52
N THR A 68 9.36 10.18 6.64
CA THR A 68 8.98 11.60 6.67
C THR A 68 10.16 12.50 6.27
N PRO A 69 9.93 13.77 5.92
CA PRO A 69 11.01 14.73 5.67
C PRO A 69 11.97 14.94 6.85
N THR A 70 11.52 14.65 8.08
CA THR A 70 12.34 14.70 9.31
C THR A 70 13.14 13.41 9.54
N GLY A 71 12.91 12.37 8.73
CA GLY A 71 13.58 11.08 8.82
C GLY A 71 12.87 10.07 9.73
N ASP A 72 11.64 10.36 10.18
CA ASP A 72 10.87 9.42 10.97
C ASP A 72 10.30 8.30 10.08
N GLU A 73 10.33 7.07 10.59
CA GLU A 73 9.80 5.91 9.89
C GLU A 73 8.41 5.53 10.43
N ILE A 74 7.45 5.39 9.51
CA ILE A 74 6.07 5.02 9.78
C ILE A 74 5.78 3.74 9.02
N ASN A 75 5.69 2.62 9.74
CA ASN A 75 5.38 1.32 9.15
C ASN A 75 3.89 1.20 8.86
N PHE A 76 3.54 0.60 7.72
CA PHE A 76 2.16 0.27 7.39
C PHE A 76 2.04 -1.14 6.81
N GLN A 77 0.84 -1.70 6.95
CA GLN A 77 0.45 -2.90 6.22
C GLN A 77 -0.99 -2.78 5.74
N THR A 78 -1.29 -3.34 4.59
CA THR A 78 -2.64 -3.46 4.07
C THR A 78 -3.05 -4.91 3.90
N ARG A 79 -4.35 -5.15 3.87
CA ARG A 79 -4.93 -6.43 3.48
C ARG A 79 -6.26 -6.21 2.78
N GLY A 80 -6.39 -6.76 1.59
CA GLY A 80 -7.65 -6.72 0.85
C GLY A 80 -7.56 -7.43 -0.48
N MET A 81 -8.27 -6.91 -1.46
CA MET A 81 -8.43 -7.57 -2.75
C MET A 81 -8.14 -6.61 -3.91
N LEU A 82 -7.42 -7.10 -4.94
CA LEU A 82 -7.45 -6.48 -6.26
C LEU A 82 -8.60 -7.09 -7.06
N LEU A 83 -9.54 -6.24 -7.43
CA LEU A 83 -10.65 -6.57 -8.29
C LEU A 83 -10.20 -6.52 -9.75
N ALA A 84 -10.61 -7.54 -10.51
CA ALA A 84 -10.25 -7.69 -11.91
C ALA A 84 -10.69 -6.47 -12.75
N PRO A 85 -9.92 -6.13 -13.81
CA PRO A 85 -10.29 -5.06 -14.73
C PRO A 85 -11.61 -5.32 -15.44
N THR A 86 -12.28 -4.24 -15.86
CA THR A 86 -13.49 -4.33 -16.69
C THR A 86 -13.12 -4.27 -18.18
N PRO A 87 -13.98 -4.70 -19.11
CA PRO A 87 -13.72 -4.54 -20.54
C PRO A 87 -13.48 -3.08 -20.99
N ALA A 88 -14.02 -2.10 -20.26
CA ALA A 88 -13.83 -0.68 -20.56
C ALA A 88 -12.46 -0.14 -20.12
N GLU A 89 -11.85 -0.74 -19.11
CA GLU A 89 -10.57 -0.33 -18.53
C GLU A 89 -9.70 -1.57 -18.28
N PRO A 90 -9.20 -2.23 -19.34
CA PRO A 90 -8.63 -3.57 -19.26
C PRO A 90 -7.30 -3.67 -18.49
N ALA A 91 -6.65 -2.54 -18.19
CA ALA A 91 -5.41 -2.48 -17.43
C ALA A 91 -5.60 -2.02 -15.97
N ILE A 92 -6.81 -1.59 -15.59
CA ILE A 92 -7.05 -0.95 -14.30
C ILE A 92 -7.66 -1.95 -13.31
N PHE A 93 -6.85 -2.34 -12.34
CA PHE A 93 -7.29 -3.11 -11.18
C PHE A 93 -7.76 -2.14 -10.10
N ARG A 94 -8.89 -2.44 -9.46
CA ARG A 94 -9.42 -1.64 -8.35
C ARG A 94 -9.10 -2.32 -7.03
N THR A 95 -8.58 -1.56 -6.08
CA THR A 95 -8.24 -2.07 -4.75
C THR A 95 -9.23 -1.54 -3.73
N ASN A 96 -9.71 -2.44 -2.89
CA ASN A 96 -10.37 -2.10 -1.63
C ASN A 96 -9.74 -2.96 -0.54
N SER A 97 -9.05 -2.30 0.37
CA SER A 97 -8.25 -2.94 1.42
C SER A 97 -8.37 -2.20 2.73
N GLU A 98 -8.23 -2.92 3.83
CA GLU A 98 -7.95 -2.32 5.13
C GLU A 98 -6.46 -1.97 5.21
N ILE A 99 -6.13 -0.92 5.96
CA ILE A 99 -4.76 -0.54 6.31
C ILE A 99 -4.61 -0.39 7.82
N VAL A 100 -3.44 -0.79 8.31
CA VAL A 100 -2.94 -0.46 9.64
C VAL A 100 -1.65 0.34 9.49
N ILE A 101 -1.61 1.54 10.06
CA ILE A 101 -0.38 2.27 10.35
C ILE A 101 0.04 1.87 11.77
N VAL A 102 1.22 1.28 11.90
CA VAL A 102 1.72 0.73 13.17
C VAL A 102 2.14 1.85 14.10
N ALA A 103 1.81 1.71 15.38
CA ALA A 103 2.19 2.67 16.41
C ALA A 103 3.70 3.00 16.39
N ASN A 104 4.02 4.28 16.56
CA ASN A 104 5.38 4.80 16.68
C ASN A 104 5.41 6.01 17.64
N GLN A 105 6.50 6.80 17.63
CA GLN A 105 6.61 7.98 18.52
C GLN A 105 5.59 9.07 18.19
N GLN A 106 5.22 9.23 16.91
CA GLN A 106 4.23 10.21 16.45
C GLN A 106 2.79 9.73 16.71
N PHE A 107 2.54 8.44 16.52
CA PHE A 107 1.25 7.79 16.68
C PHE A 107 1.35 6.73 17.77
N PRO A 108 1.00 7.04 19.04
CA PRO A 108 1.23 6.13 20.16
C PRO A 108 0.32 4.88 20.16
N SER A 109 -0.62 4.80 19.22
CA SER A 109 -1.48 3.64 18.96
C SER A 109 -1.62 3.43 17.46
N ASP A 110 -1.91 2.20 17.04
CA ASP A 110 -2.17 1.89 15.63
C ASP A 110 -3.31 2.73 15.09
N LEU A 111 -3.12 3.31 13.90
CA LEU A 111 -4.21 3.92 13.14
C LEU A 111 -4.76 2.88 12.15
N LYS A 112 -6.08 2.85 12.01
CA LYS A 112 -6.75 1.87 11.13
C LYS A 112 -7.73 2.53 10.21
N GLY A 113 -7.89 1.98 9.01
CA GLY A 113 -8.96 2.39 8.10
C GLY A 113 -8.79 1.82 6.71
N ASP A 114 -9.09 2.63 5.69
CA ASP A 114 -9.29 2.16 4.32
C ASP A 114 -8.16 2.59 3.39
N TRP A 115 -7.81 1.71 2.46
CA TRP A 115 -6.88 1.90 1.35
C TRP A 115 -7.61 1.60 0.05
N ILE A 116 -8.01 2.65 -0.67
CA ILE A 116 -8.92 2.55 -1.81
C ILE A 116 -8.31 3.26 -3.01
N GLY A 117 -8.33 2.61 -4.17
CA GLY A 117 -7.85 3.21 -5.39
C GLY A 117 -7.57 2.18 -6.47
N THR A 118 -6.53 2.43 -7.26
CA THR A 118 -6.29 1.70 -8.49
C THR A 118 -4.83 1.33 -8.70
N PHE A 119 -4.62 0.24 -9.41
CA PHE A 119 -3.36 -0.16 -9.99
C PHE A 119 -3.52 -0.24 -11.52
N ASP A 120 -2.66 0.45 -12.26
CA ASP A 120 -2.58 0.38 -13.71
C ASP A 120 -1.45 -0.56 -14.14
N ALA A 121 -1.84 -1.74 -14.62
CA ALA A 121 -0.89 -2.77 -15.03
C ALA A 121 -0.11 -2.41 -16.31
N SER A 122 -0.51 -1.38 -17.05
CA SER A 122 0.23 -0.92 -18.24
C SER A 122 1.44 -0.05 -17.89
N THR A 123 1.36 0.66 -16.77
CA THR A 123 2.41 1.56 -16.27
C THR A 123 3.07 1.05 -15.00
N TYR A 124 2.49 0.03 -14.38
CA TYR A 124 2.83 -0.47 -13.05
C TYR A 124 2.75 0.59 -11.95
N HIS A 125 1.83 1.54 -12.15
CA HIS A 125 1.60 2.66 -11.25
C HIS A 125 0.36 2.42 -10.40
N HIS A 126 0.41 2.81 -9.13
CA HIS A 126 -0.70 2.73 -8.21
C HIS A 126 -1.05 4.10 -7.64
N SER A 127 -2.33 4.39 -7.54
CA SER A 127 -2.86 5.62 -6.95
C SER A 127 -3.97 5.29 -5.96
N TYR A 128 -3.81 5.76 -4.72
CA TYR A 128 -4.68 5.42 -3.60
C TYR A 128 -5.03 6.64 -2.74
N VAL A 129 -6.24 6.60 -2.19
CA VAL A 129 -6.64 7.44 -1.07
C VAL A 129 -6.70 6.57 0.18
N VAL A 130 -6.05 7.04 1.23
CA VAL A 130 -5.95 6.37 2.52
C VAL A 130 -6.65 7.22 3.58
N ASN A 131 -7.53 6.61 4.36
CA ASN A 131 -8.22 7.25 5.47
C ASN A 131 -8.04 6.42 6.73
N VAL A 132 -7.44 6.96 7.78
CA VAL A 132 -7.16 6.23 9.03
C VAL A 132 -7.57 7.02 10.28
N GLN A 133 -7.86 6.33 11.38
CA GLN A 133 -8.26 6.93 12.66
C GLN A 133 -7.72 6.18 13.87
#